data_AF-A0A653DCP5-F1
#
_entry.id   AF-A0A653DCP5-F1
#
_cell.length_a   1.000
_cell.length_b   1.000
_cell.length_c   1.000
_cell.angle_alpha   90.00
_cell.angle_beta   90.00
_cell.angle_gamma   90.00
#
_symmetry.space_group_name_H-M   'P 1'
#
loop_
_entity.id
_entity.type
_entity.pdbx_description
1 polymer ?
#
loop_
_entity_poly.entity_id
_entity_poly.type
_entity_poly.pdbx_seq_one_letter_code
_entity_poly.pdbx_strand_id
1 'polypeptide(L)'
;MEGAKSTYLTQFYFSVGGLLGASKRDDWLQLRAEIEAVTDNWLTLANKCLALINSRTNCVNVLVTTTQLVPALAKILLFGLGAFFRSTIFILLQK
;
A
#
# COMPACT_ATOMS: atom_id res chain seq x y z
N MET A 1 17.82 -10.15 -14.32
CA MET A 1 17.07 -8.91 -13.97
C MET A 1 15.83 -9.16 -13.10
N GLU A 2 15.64 -10.36 -12.52
CA GLU A 2 14.49 -10.68 -11.64
C GLU A 2 14.82 -10.59 -10.13
N GLY A 3 16.07 -10.83 -9.74
CA GLY A 3 16.49 -10.82 -8.32
C GLY A 3 16.47 -9.44 -7.64
N ALA A 4 16.44 -8.36 -8.42
CA ALA A 4 16.36 -6.99 -7.90
C ALA A 4 14.94 -6.65 -7.41
N LYS A 5 13.89 -7.05 -8.14
CA LYS A 5 12.50 -6.65 -7.84
C LYS A 5 11.96 -7.28 -6.56
N SER A 6 12.39 -8.50 -6.23
CA SER A 6 11.94 -9.21 -5.03
C SER A 6 12.61 -8.71 -3.74
N THR A 7 13.80 -8.11 -3.82
CA THR A 7 14.58 -7.68 -2.66
C THR A 7 14.32 -6.22 -2.27
N TYR A 8 13.97 -5.35 -3.22
CA TYR A 8 13.66 -3.95 -2.92
C TYR A 8 12.32 -3.77 -2.17
N LEU A 9 11.36 -4.68 -2.34
CA LEU A 9 10.05 -4.56 -1.70
C LEU A 9 10.10 -4.89 -0.21
N THR A 10 10.91 -5.88 0.21
CA THR A 10 11.03 -6.33 1.60
C THR A 10 11.68 -5.31 2.54
N GLN A 11 12.50 -4.39 2.03
CA GLN A 11 13.18 -3.37 2.84
C GLN A 11 12.40 -2.06 3.02
N PHE A 12 11.40 -1.76 2.19
CA PHE A 12 10.63 -0.50 2.27
C PHE A 12 9.41 -0.54 3.22
N TYR A 13 9.17 -1.65 3.92
CA TYR A 13 8.09 -1.79 4.89
C TYR A 13 8.36 -1.11 6.24
N PHE A 14 9.31 -0.17 6.30
CA PHE A 14 9.50 0.66 7.48
C PHE A 14 8.54 1.86 7.44
N SER A 15 7.83 2.03 8.56
CA SER A 15 6.84 3.08 8.85
C SER A 15 6.92 4.31 7.93
N VAL A 16 5.86 4.54 7.15
CA VAL A 16 5.71 5.71 6.25
C VAL A 16 5.98 7.02 7.00
N GLY A 17 5.62 7.08 8.28
CA GLY A 17 5.91 8.23 9.14
C GLY A 17 7.41 8.48 9.35
N GLY A 18 8.25 7.44 9.32
CA GLY A 18 9.70 7.58 9.34
C GLY A 18 10.29 8.05 8.00
N LEU A 19 9.66 7.69 6.88
CA LEU A 19 10.09 8.10 5.54
C LEU A 19 9.76 9.58 5.24
N LEU A 20 8.61 10.06 5.73
CA LEU A 20 8.14 11.43 5.47
C LEU A 20 8.82 12.49 6.35
N GLY A 21 9.33 12.10 7.52
CA GLY A 21 9.81 13.01 8.56
C GLY A 21 8.66 13.63 9.37
N ALA A 22 8.98 14.17 10.55
CA ALA A 22 7.97 14.56 11.56
C ALA A 22 6.91 15.54 11.05
N SER A 23 7.31 16.65 10.44
CA SER A 23 6.35 17.67 9.95
C SER A 23 5.41 17.12 8.87
N LYS A 24 5.95 16.49 7.81
CA LYS A 24 5.11 15.93 6.73
C LYS A 24 4.28 14.73 7.18
N ARG A 25 4.71 14.03 8.23
CA ARG A 25 3.93 12.95 8.83
C ARG A 25 2.65 13.48 9.45
N ASP A 26 2.70 14.59 10.16
CA ASP A 26 1.51 15.16 10.82
C ASP A 26 0.51 15.65 9.77
N ASP A 27 0.97 16.36 8.74
CA ASP A 27 0.14 16.76 7.59
C ASP A 27 -0.47 15.54 6.88
N TRP A 28 0.33 14.47 6.69
CA TRP A 28 -0.15 13.23 6.11
C TRP A 28 -1.22 12.56 6.97
N LEU A 29 -1.03 12.49 8.29
CA LEU A 29 -2.03 11.92 9.20
C LEU A 29 -3.32 12.73 9.23
N GLN A 30 -3.24 14.06 9.16
CA GLN A 30 -4.40 14.92 9.04
C GLN A 30 -5.15 14.66 7.72
N LEU A 31 -4.46 14.70 6.58
CA LEU A 31 -5.06 14.44 5.28
C LEU A 31 -5.71 13.04 5.23
N ARG A 32 -5.09 12.06 5.88
CA ARG A 32 -5.64 10.71 6.01
C ARG A 32 -6.96 10.68 6.77
N ALA A 33 -7.05 11.42 7.87
CA ALA A 33 -8.30 11.54 8.63
C ALA A 33 -9.40 12.24 7.81
N GLU A 34 -9.06 13.29 7.06
CA GLU A 34 -9.99 13.98 6.16
C GLU A 34 -10.50 13.06 5.04
N ILE A 35 -9.60 12.26 4.44
CA ILE A 35 -9.97 11.26 3.43
C ILE A 35 -10.91 10.20 4.01
N GLU A 36 -10.63 9.65 5.20
CA GLU A 36 -11.54 8.68 5.83
C GLU A 36 -12.91 9.29 6.09
N ALA A 37 -12.97 10.56 6.54
CA ALA A 37 -14.23 11.25 6.80
C ALA A 37 -15.06 11.47 5.51
N VAL A 38 -14.44 11.97 4.43
CA VAL A 38 -15.16 12.25 3.17
C VAL A 38 -15.50 10.99 2.37
N THR A 39 -14.83 9.87 2.66
CA THR A 39 -15.07 8.58 1.99
C THR A 39 -15.87 7.61 2.85
N ASP A 40 -16.51 8.07 3.92
CA ASP A 40 -17.30 7.25 4.84
C ASP A 40 -16.56 5.99 5.33
N ASN A 41 -15.28 6.16 5.68
CA ASN A 41 -14.38 5.10 6.13
C ASN A 41 -14.14 3.98 5.10
N TRP A 42 -14.23 4.27 3.79
CA TRP A 42 -13.98 3.29 2.72
C TRP A 42 -12.69 2.51 2.97
N LEU A 43 -11.60 3.22 3.19
CA LEU A 43 -10.29 2.59 3.27
C LEU A 43 -10.15 1.74 4.54
N THR A 44 -10.73 2.17 5.67
CA THR A 44 -10.85 1.31 6.86
C THR A 44 -11.58 0.02 6.54
N LEU A 45 -12.69 0.07 5.79
CA LEU A 45 -13.42 -1.12 5.37
C LEU A 45 -12.58 -2.01 4.43
N ALA A 46 -11.91 -1.41 3.45
CA ALA A 46 -11.02 -2.14 2.54
C ALA A 46 -9.89 -2.86 3.30
N ASN A 47 -9.27 -2.20 4.28
CA ASN A 47 -8.26 -2.80 5.14
C ASN A 47 -8.80 -4.01 5.93
N LYS A 48 -10.02 -3.92 6.46
CA LYS A 48 -10.65 -5.07 7.14
C LYS A 48 -10.82 -6.25 6.17
N CYS A 49 -11.29 -6.01 4.94
CA CYS A 49 -11.42 -7.06 3.92
C CYS A 49 -10.06 -7.67 3.55
N LEU A 50 -9.05 -6.85 3.29
CA LEU A 50 -7.69 -7.31 2.95
C LEU A 50 -7.06 -8.12 4.08
N ALA A 51 -7.26 -7.69 5.33
CA ALA A 51 -6.79 -8.42 6.51
C ALA A 51 -7.48 -9.78 6.66
N LEU A 52 -8.80 -9.85 6.43
CA LEU A 52 -9.56 -11.11 6.45
C LEU A 52 -9.14 -12.08 5.35
N ILE A 53 -8.74 -11.59 4.18
CA ILE A 53 -8.18 -12.45 3.12
C ILE A 53 -6.81 -12.96 3.55
N ASN A 54 -5.95 -12.09 4.08
CA ASN A 54 -4.60 -12.44 4.53
C ASN A 54 -4.56 -13.42 5.71
N SER A 55 -5.63 -13.52 6.50
CA SER A 55 -5.71 -14.48 7.61
C SER A 55 -6.05 -15.91 7.15
N ARG A 56 -6.47 -16.11 5.89
CA ARG A 56 -6.81 -17.42 5.34
C ARG A 56 -5.59 -18.06 4.67
N THR A 57 -5.34 -19.33 4.97
CA THR A 57 -4.16 -20.07 4.47
C THR A 57 -4.14 -20.30 2.96
N ASN A 58 -5.30 -20.27 2.29
CA ASN A 58 -5.46 -20.57 0.87
C ASN A 58 -5.91 -19.36 0.03
N CYS A 59 -5.75 -18.15 0.56
CA CYS A 59 -6.10 -16.92 -0.16
C CYS A 59 -4.91 -15.98 -0.23
N VAL A 60 -4.84 -15.20 -1.31
CA VAL A 60 -3.80 -14.21 -1.52
C VAL A 60 -4.42 -12.92 -2.06
N ASN A 61 -3.94 -11.79 -1.56
CA ASN A 61 -4.28 -10.48 -2.12
C ASN A 61 -3.38 -10.19 -3.32
N VAL A 62 -3.99 -9.84 -4.44
CA VAL A 62 -3.30 -9.48 -5.68
C VAL A 62 -3.73 -8.09 -6.10
N LEU A 63 -2.76 -7.20 -6.31
CA LEU A 63 -3.03 -5.87 -6.86
C LEU A 63 -2.70 -5.87 -8.36
N VAL A 64 -3.68 -5.53 -9.17
CA VAL A 64 -3.52 -5.25 -10.60
C VAL A 64 -3.83 -3.79 -10.84
N THR A 65 -2.90 -3.05 -11.42
CA THR A 65 -3.10 -1.63 -11.72
C THR A 65 -2.45 -1.24 -13.05
N THR A 66 -3.00 -0.20 -13.68
CA THR A 66 -2.43 0.50 -14.85
C THR A 66 -1.47 1.61 -14.43
N THR A 67 -1.36 1.92 -13.13
CA THR A 67 -0.42 2.91 -12.62
C THR A 67 1.02 2.39 -12.77
N GLN A 68 1.95 3.25 -13.19
CA GLN A 68 3.39 2.91 -13.23
C GLN A 68 3.91 2.47 -11.84
N LEU A 69 4.96 1.65 -11.82
CA LEU A 69 5.44 0.98 -10.60
C LEU A 69 5.73 1.93 -9.44
N VAL A 70 6.53 2.97 -9.68
CA VAL A 70 6.94 3.91 -8.63
C VAL A 70 5.73 4.62 -8.01
N PRO A 71 4.83 5.28 -8.78
CA PRO A 71 3.64 5.91 -8.19
C PRO A 71 2.63 4.91 -7.63
N ALA A 72 2.57 3.67 -8.11
CA ALA A 72 1.75 2.62 -7.51
C ALA A 72 2.25 2.25 -6.11
N LEU A 73 3.56 2.01 -5.95
CA LEU A 73 4.18 1.73 -4.67
C LEU A 73 4.05 2.90 -3.69
N ALA A 74 4.21 4.14 -4.16
CA ALA A 74 4.00 5.33 -3.34
C ALA A 74 2.57 5.37 -2.77
N LYS A 75 1.54 5.10 -3.60
CA LYS A 75 0.15 5.00 -3.13
C LYS A 75 -0.02 3.89 -2.10
N ILE A 76 0.50 2.68 -2.36
CA ILE A 76 0.38 1.56 -1.42
C ILE A 76 0.99 1.90 -0.05
N LEU A 77 2.15 2.55 -0.04
CA LEU A 77 2.81 2.99 1.19
C LEU A 77 1.99 4.08 1.88
N LEU A 78 1.69 5.19 1.20
CA LEU A 78 0.93 6.31 1.77
C LEU A 78 -0.45 5.91 2.28
N PHE A 79 -1.04 4.84 1.72
CA PHE A 79 -2.32 4.32 2.16
C PHE A 79 -2.27 3.26 3.26
N GLY A 80 -1.06 2.86 3.70
CA GLY A 80 -0.86 1.83 4.72
C GLY A 80 -1.14 0.41 4.23
N LEU A 81 -1.17 0.20 2.91
CA LEU A 81 -1.56 -1.07 2.29
C LEU A 81 -0.39 -2.04 2.07
N GLY A 82 0.84 -1.61 2.34
CA GLY A 82 2.05 -2.39 2.04
C GLY A 82 2.05 -3.79 2.64
N ALA A 83 1.59 -3.93 3.89
CA ALA A 83 1.57 -5.23 4.56
C ALA A 83 0.62 -6.25 3.90
N PHE A 84 -0.33 -5.80 3.08
CA PHE A 84 -1.32 -6.68 2.45
C PHE A 84 -0.88 -7.23 1.09
N PHE A 85 0.03 -6.56 0.38
CA PHE A 85 0.40 -6.89 -1.00
C PHE A 85 1.87 -7.33 -1.17
N ARG A 86 2.42 -8.01 -0.14
CA ARG A 86 3.87 -8.26 0.02
C ARG A 86 4.59 -8.90 -1.17
N SER A 87 3.92 -9.74 -1.96
CA SER A 87 4.58 -10.55 -3.00
C SER A 87 3.88 -10.54 -4.36
N THR A 88 2.72 -9.90 -4.51
CA THR A 88 1.87 -10.10 -5.70
C THR A 88 1.26 -8.78 -6.22
N ILE A 89 2.12 -7.90 -6.73
CA ILE A 89 1.70 -6.72 -7.49
C ILE A 89 2.01 -6.98 -8.97
N PHE A 90 0.96 -7.09 -9.78
CA PHE A 90 1.08 -7.18 -11.23
C PHE A 90 0.80 -5.79 -11.83
N ILE A 91 1.76 -5.28 -12.58
CA ILE A 91 1.58 -4.02 -13.33
C ILE A 91 1.32 -4.39 -14.77
N LEU A 92 0.12 -4.04 -15.23
CA LEU A 92 -0.18 -4.09 -16.64
C LEU A 92 0.50 -2.90 -17.29
N LEU A 93 1.62 -3.18 -17.98
CA LEU A 93 2.32 -2.19 -18.79
C LEU A 93 1.33 -1.60 -19.80
N GLN A 94 0.85 -0.38 -19.54
CA GLN A 94 0.34 0.47 -20.60
C GLN A 94 1.57 0.82 -21.46
N LYS A 95 1.58 0.28 -22.68
CA LYS A 95 2.53 0.67 -23.73
C LYS A 95 2.37 2.15 -24.07
#